data_AF-A0A4V6WHT9-F1
#
_entry.id   AF-A0A4V6WHT9-F1
#
_cell.length_a   1.000
_cell.length_b   1.000
_cell.length_c   1.000
_cell.angle_alpha   90.00
_cell.angle_beta   90.00
_cell.angle_gamma   90.00
#
_symmetry.space_group_name_H-M   'P 1'
#
loop_
_entity.id
_entity.type
_entity.pdbx_description
1 polymer ?
#
loop_
_entity_poly.entity_id
_entity_poly.type
_entity_poly.pdbx_seq_one_letter_code
_entity_poly.pdbx_strand_id
1 'polypeptide(L)'
;MKHRRVGSVMTGDVVRAWRTTPRKDVESWLDTYDISGLPVVDTDDKVIGVVSTTDLRLTRQRTGSDEPPTAGELMSAPAVTVRADDSLVRAARFMAEHRIERLPVVDEEARLVGIVTRRDLLRIFLRTDGEIRDEVIDEVMVRALWLTPQTVEVAVHDGVVTLRGRLENSADVGIAVSMTRQIDGVVGVVNRLTNLRAGPPLRG
;
A
#
# COMPACT_ATOMS: atom_id res chain seq x y z
N MET A 1 12.46 7.58 -9.23
CA MET A 1 11.16 7.06 -8.78
C MET A 1 11.14 7.14 -7.25
N LYS A 2 10.31 7.99 -6.65
CA LYS A 2 10.10 7.93 -5.18
C LYS A 2 9.33 6.65 -4.91
N HIS A 3 10.01 5.60 -4.45
CA HIS A 3 9.30 4.39 -4.03
C HIS A 3 8.52 4.70 -2.76
N ARG A 4 7.18 4.52 -2.79
CA ARG A 4 6.35 4.60 -1.59
C ARG A 4 6.85 3.58 -0.55
N ARG A 5 6.76 3.99 0.71
CA ARG A 5 7.25 3.24 1.86
C ARG A 5 6.10 2.50 2.55
N VAL A 6 6.40 1.38 3.20
CA VAL A 6 5.40 0.59 3.95
C VAL A 6 4.61 1.43 4.95
N GLY A 7 5.28 2.37 5.63
CA GLY A 7 4.66 3.25 6.62
C GLY A 7 3.52 4.12 6.09
N SER A 8 3.41 4.35 4.77
CA SER A 8 2.32 5.15 4.21
C SER A 8 1.00 4.39 4.05
N VAL A 9 1.01 3.06 4.17
CA VAL A 9 -0.18 2.21 3.98
C VAL A 9 -0.44 1.22 5.12
N MET A 10 0.51 1.07 6.05
CA MET A 10 0.37 0.16 7.19
C MET A 10 -0.73 0.62 8.15
N THR A 11 -1.32 -0.33 8.85
CA THR A 11 -2.15 -0.05 10.03
C THR A 11 -1.25 -0.04 11.27
N GLY A 12 -1.27 1.05 12.04
CA GLY A 12 -0.42 1.21 13.23
C GLY A 12 -1.01 0.61 14.51
N ASP A 13 -2.33 0.69 14.71
CA ASP A 13 -3.01 0.04 15.83
C ASP A 13 -3.26 -1.43 15.50
N VAL A 14 -2.42 -2.31 16.03
CA VAL A 14 -2.38 -3.73 15.66
C VAL A 14 -2.77 -4.58 16.86
N VAL A 15 -3.88 -5.29 16.72
CA VAL A 15 -4.21 -6.40 17.62
C VAL A 15 -3.07 -7.41 17.56
N ARG A 16 -2.50 -7.75 18.72
CA ARG A 16 -1.34 -8.65 18.84
C ARG A 16 -1.57 -9.66 19.95
N ALA A 17 -1.01 -10.85 19.78
CA ALA A 17 -1.03 -11.89 20.80
C ALA A 17 0.34 -12.00 21.47
N TRP A 18 0.35 -12.47 22.70
CA TRP A 18 1.57 -12.93 23.35
C TRP A 18 1.77 -14.41 23.04
N ARG A 19 3.00 -14.90 23.21
CA ARG A 19 3.33 -16.32 23.02
C ARG A 19 2.38 -17.26 23.79
N THR A 20 1.97 -16.86 24.98
CA THR A 20 1.12 -17.63 25.89
C THR A 20 -0.38 -17.41 25.67
N THR A 21 -0.79 -16.53 24.76
CA THR A 21 -2.21 -16.24 24.51
C THR A 21 -2.95 -17.53 24.13
N PRO A 22 -4.03 -17.89 24.83
CA PRO A 22 -4.82 -19.07 24.50
C PRO A 22 -5.42 -19.00 23.10
N ARG A 23 -5.53 -20.15 22.42
CA ARG A 23 -6.20 -20.25 21.11
C ARG A 23 -7.58 -19.59 21.07
N LYS A 24 -8.38 -19.76 22.12
CA LYS A 24 -9.75 -19.21 22.19
C LYS A 24 -9.76 -17.69 22.11
N ASP A 25 -8.80 -17.03 22.74
CA ASP A 25 -8.69 -15.57 22.71
C ASP A 25 -8.26 -15.11 21.32
N VAL A 26 -7.30 -15.80 20.70
CA VAL A 26 -6.91 -15.54 19.31
C VAL A 26 -8.11 -15.71 18.38
N GLU A 27 -8.84 -16.82 18.45
CA GLU A 27 -10.05 -17.07 17.66
C GLU A 27 -11.10 -15.96 17.86
N SER A 28 -11.35 -15.58 19.11
CA SER A 28 -12.28 -14.51 19.47
C SER A 28 -11.87 -13.17 18.86
N TRP A 29 -10.59 -12.81 18.91
CA TRP A 29 -10.10 -11.54 18.35
C TRP A 29 -10.14 -11.53 16.83
N LEU A 30 -9.79 -12.63 16.17
CA LEU A 30 -9.90 -12.72 14.70
C LEU A 30 -11.34 -12.47 14.22
N ASP A 31 -12.32 -13.03 14.93
CA ASP A 31 -13.75 -12.85 14.63
C ASP A 31 -14.24 -11.44 15.01
N THR A 32 -13.97 -11.01 16.24
CA THR A 32 -14.47 -9.73 16.82
C THR A 32 -13.94 -8.52 16.06
N TYR A 33 -12.66 -8.55 15.65
CA TYR A 33 -12.02 -7.43 14.95
C TYR A 33 -12.05 -7.58 13.42
N ASP A 34 -12.71 -8.63 12.89
CA ASP A 34 -12.75 -8.96 11.46
C ASP A 34 -11.35 -8.96 10.80
N ILE A 35 -10.39 -9.61 11.48
CA ILE A 35 -9.01 -9.74 11.01
C ILE A 35 -8.67 -11.21 10.74
N SER A 36 -7.89 -11.46 9.70
CA SER A 36 -7.54 -12.82 9.23
C SER A 36 -6.22 -13.35 9.81
N GLY A 37 -5.56 -12.56 10.64
CA GLY A 37 -4.38 -12.95 11.40
C GLY A 37 -3.74 -11.77 12.12
N LEU A 38 -2.87 -12.09 13.07
CA LEU A 38 -2.23 -11.12 13.96
C LEU A 38 -0.80 -11.56 14.35
N PRO A 39 0.10 -10.61 14.60
CA PRO A 39 1.45 -10.89 15.07
C PRO A 39 1.43 -11.46 16.49
N VAL A 40 2.37 -12.37 16.74
CA VAL A 40 2.70 -12.85 18.09
C VAL A 40 3.99 -12.18 18.53
N VAL A 41 3.96 -11.59 19.72
CA VAL A 41 5.09 -10.87 20.31
C VAL A 41 5.58 -11.52 21.60
N ASP A 42 6.84 -11.24 21.95
CA ASP A 42 7.42 -11.55 23.26
C ASP A 42 7.14 -10.45 24.30
N THR A 43 7.78 -10.54 25.47
CA THR A 43 7.62 -9.58 26.58
C THR A 43 8.23 -8.21 26.30
N ASP A 44 9.11 -8.10 25.29
CA ASP A 44 9.75 -6.84 24.88
C ASP A 44 9.05 -6.23 23.64
N ASP A 45 7.85 -6.71 23.30
CA ASP A 45 7.07 -6.38 22.11
C ASP A 45 7.73 -6.77 20.77
N LYS A 46 8.74 -7.64 20.81
CA LYS A 46 9.39 -8.12 19.58
C LYS A 46 8.54 -9.14 18.88
N VAL A 47 8.42 -9.01 17.56
CA VAL A 47 7.64 -9.94 16.75
C VAL A 47 8.38 -11.27 16.63
N ILE A 48 7.77 -12.34 17.16
CA ILE A 48 8.34 -13.70 17.14
C ILE A 48 7.63 -14.63 16.15
N GLY A 49 6.40 -14.29 15.74
CA GLY A 49 5.63 -15.08 14.78
C GLY A 49 4.35 -14.38 14.32
N VAL A 50 3.57 -15.09 13.51
CA VAL A 50 2.23 -14.66 13.07
C VAL A 50 1.27 -15.83 13.19
N VAL A 51 0.06 -15.58 13.72
CA VAL A 51 -1.04 -16.54 13.70
C VAL A 51 -2.13 -16.06 12.76
N SER A 52 -2.69 -16.96 11.97
CA SER A 52 -3.76 -16.72 11.03
C SER A 52 -4.91 -17.71 11.18
N THR A 53 -6.04 -17.40 10.57
CA THR A 53 -7.19 -18.32 10.49
C THR A 53 -6.79 -19.68 9.88
N THR A 54 -5.80 -19.72 8.99
CA THR A 54 -5.28 -20.96 8.39
C THR A 54 -4.55 -21.80 9.42
N ASP A 55 -3.69 -21.19 10.24
CA ASP A 55 -2.94 -21.89 11.29
C ASP A 55 -3.87 -22.53 12.32
N LEU A 56 -4.96 -21.82 12.66
CA LEU A 56 -5.99 -22.34 13.55
C LEU A 56 -6.67 -23.60 13.00
N ARG A 57 -6.84 -23.74 11.68
CA ARG A 57 -7.48 -24.93 11.09
C ARG A 57 -6.55 -26.15 11.12
N LEU A 58 -5.26 -25.94 10.91
CA LEU A 58 -4.27 -27.01 10.78
C LEU A 58 -4.03 -27.79 12.08
N THR A 59 -4.23 -27.16 13.24
CA THR A 59 -3.87 -27.76 14.54
C THR A 59 -4.98 -28.60 15.18
N ARG A 60 -6.19 -28.65 14.61
CA ARG A 60 -7.28 -29.54 15.09
C ARG A 60 -6.94 -31.04 15.01
N GLN A 61 -5.86 -31.41 14.30
CA GLN A 61 -5.50 -32.80 14.03
C GLN A 61 -4.30 -33.32 14.83
N ARG A 62 -3.62 -32.49 15.65
CA ARG A 62 -2.28 -32.83 16.18
C ARG A 62 -2.14 -32.96 17.71
N THR A 63 -3.16 -32.68 18.51
CA THR A 63 -3.00 -32.65 19.97
C THR A 63 -3.62 -33.88 20.65
N GLY A 64 -2.76 -34.71 21.25
CA GLY A 64 -3.13 -35.71 22.27
C GLY A 64 -3.09 -35.16 23.71
N SER A 65 -3.01 -33.83 23.87
CA SER A 65 -3.05 -33.11 25.15
C SER A 65 -4.45 -32.55 25.42
N ASP A 66 -4.89 -32.61 26.69
CA ASP A 66 -6.18 -32.05 27.13
C ASP A 66 -6.22 -30.51 27.09
N GLU A 67 -5.07 -29.85 27.09
CA GLU A 67 -4.99 -28.39 27.11
C GLU A 67 -4.98 -27.80 25.68
N PRO A 68 -5.81 -26.78 25.40
CA PRO A 68 -5.84 -26.14 24.09
C PRO A 68 -4.51 -25.41 23.81
N PRO A 69 -4.01 -25.43 22.56
CA PRO A 69 -2.73 -24.83 22.22
C PRO A 69 -2.74 -23.31 22.40
N THR A 70 -1.55 -22.75 22.62
CA THR A 70 -1.30 -21.31 22.71
C THR A 70 -0.95 -20.71 21.34
N ALA A 71 -1.01 -19.38 21.22
CA ALA A 71 -0.61 -18.66 20.01
C ALA A 71 0.83 -19.00 19.59
N GLY A 72 1.75 -19.17 20.54
CA GLY A 72 3.14 -19.54 20.28
C GLY A 72 3.32 -20.94 19.69
N GLU A 73 2.39 -21.86 19.96
CA GLU A 73 2.39 -23.21 19.39
C GLU A 73 1.68 -23.27 18.03
N LEU A 74 0.82 -22.27 17.76
CA LEU A 74 0.05 -22.15 16.53
C LEU A 74 0.76 -21.29 15.47
N MET A 75 1.64 -20.38 15.88
CA MET A 75 2.20 -19.38 14.98
C MET A 75 3.14 -19.98 13.93
N SER A 76 3.15 -19.36 12.76
CA SER A 76 4.26 -19.49 11.83
C SER A 76 5.45 -18.66 12.35
N ALA A 77 6.61 -19.31 12.50
CA ALA A 77 7.84 -18.71 12.99
C ALA A 77 9.07 -19.20 12.19
N PRO A 78 10.11 -18.37 12.03
CA PRO A 78 10.18 -16.97 12.44
C PRO A 78 9.26 -16.07 11.60
N ALA A 79 8.81 -14.96 12.17
CA ALA A 79 8.01 -13.99 11.42
C ALA A 79 8.83 -13.38 10.29
N VAL A 80 8.24 -13.30 9.10
CA VAL A 80 8.75 -12.46 8.01
C VAL A 80 8.24 -11.05 8.24
N THR A 81 9.15 -10.10 8.44
CA THR A 81 8.82 -8.71 8.78
C THR A 81 9.40 -7.72 7.78
N VAL A 82 8.92 -6.49 7.83
CA VAL A 82 9.46 -5.33 7.07
C VAL A 82 9.55 -4.12 7.99
N ARG A 83 10.28 -3.09 7.58
CA ARG A 83 10.34 -1.81 8.28
C ARG A 83 9.41 -0.79 7.63
N ALA A 84 8.98 0.21 8.41
CA ALA A 84 8.12 1.27 7.90
C ALA A 84 8.77 2.07 6.75
N ASP A 85 10.10 2.07 6.69
CA ASP A 85 10.88 2.78 5.68
C ASP A 85 11.17 1.94 4.43
N ASP A 86 10.91 0.62 4.45
CA ASP A 86 11.04 -0.26 3.30
C ASP A 86 10.09 0.13 2.15
N SER A 87 10.50 -0.16 0.91
CA SER A 87 9.63 0.06 -0.25
C SER A 87 8.45 -0.91 -0.30
N LEU A 88 7.30 -0.45 -0.82
CA LEU A 88 6.14 -1.33 -1.06
C LEU A 88 6.47 -2.48 -2.03
N VAL A 89 7.37 -2.26 -2.99
CA VAL A 89 7.82 -3.30 -3.93
C VAL A 89 8.56 -4.41 -3.19
N ARG A 90 9.40 -4.06 -2.21
CA ARG A 90 10.06 -5.05 -1.35
C ARG A 90 9.04 -5.84 -0.54
N ALA A 91 8.10 -5.17 0.10
CA ALA A 91 7.03 -5.82 0.86
C ALA A 91 6.21 -6.79 -0.02
N ALA A 92 5.83 -6.37 -1.22
CA ALA A 92 5.12 -7.23 -2.19
C ALA A 92 5.93 -8.46 -2.58
N ARG A 93 7.24 -8.30 -2.83
CA ARG A 93 8.14 -9.41 -3.14
C ARG A 93 8.24 -10.40 -1.98
N PHE A 94 8.41 -9.90 -0.75
CA PHE A 94 8.45 -10.76 0.44
C PHE A 94 7.13 -11.55 0.60
N MET A 95 5.98 -10.90 0.43
CA MET A 95 4.68 -11.58 0.48
C MET A 95 4.55 -12.68 -0.59
N ALA A 96 5.08 -12.45 -1.80
CA ALA A 96 5.04 -13.41 -2.88
C ALA A 96 5.99 -14.59 -2.65
N GLU A 97 7.25 -14.30 -2.30
CA GLU A 97 8.30 -15.28 -2.05
C GLU A 97 7.96 -16.23 -0.90
N HIS A 98 7.50 -15.67 0.22
CA HIS A 98 7.11 -16.44 1.40
C HIS A 98 5.68 -16.97 1.33
N ARG A 99 4.92 -16.66 0.27
CA ARG A 99 3.51 -17.04 0.07
C ARG A 99 2.60 -16.62 1.23
N ILE A 100 2.88 -15.46 1.83
CA ILE A 100 2.13 -14.89 2.95
C ILE A 100 1.32 -13.68 2.51
N GLU A 101 0.26 -13.38 3.24
CA GLU A 101 -0.70 -12.31 2.91
C GLU A 101 -0.52 -11.04 3.72
N ARG A 102 0.32 -11.09 4.76
CA ARG A 102 0.58 -9.97 5.67
C ARG A 102 2.01 -10.02 6.21
N LEU A 103 2.52 -8.85 6.55
CA LEU A 103 3.83 -8.65 7.13
C LEU A 103 3.69 -7.75 8.35
N PRO A 104 4.10 -8.19 9.54
CA PRO A 104 4.33 -7.28 10.67
C PRO A 104 5.38 -6.25 10.27
N VAL A 105 5.11 -5.00 10.62
CA VAL A 105 6.03 -3.88 10.46
C VAL A 105 6.73 -3.67 11.79
N VAL A 106 8.06 -3.61 11.76
CA VAL A 106 8.89 -3.49 12.96
C VAL A 106 9.83 -2.29 12.91
N ASP A 107 10.25 -1.84 14.10
CA ASP A 107 11.30 -0.82 14.27
C ASP A 107 12.72 -1.44 14.16
N GLU A 108 13.73 -0.67 14.58
CA GLU A 108 15.13 -1.10 14.54
C GLU A 108 15.42 -2.22 15.56
N GLU A 109 14.70 -2.24 16.69
CA GLU A 109 14.78 -3.22 17.76
C GLU A 109 13.88 -4.45 17.54
N ALA A 110 13.26 -4.57 16.35
CA ALA A 110 12.31 -5.61 15.96
C ALA A 110 10.98 -5.61 16.71
N ARG A 111 10.62 -4.49 17.35
CA ARG A 111 9.32 -4.32 18.03
C ARG A 111 8.22 -4.00 17.03
N LEU A 112 7.03 -4.50 17.31
CA LEU A 112 5.86 -4.28 16.46
C LEU A 112 5.45 -2.79 16.44
N VAL A 113 5.43 -2.18 15.26
CA VAL A 113 4.95 -0.81 15.04
C VAL A 113 3.78 -0.72 14.05
N GLY A 114 3.43 -1.82 13.40
CA GLY A 114 2.32 -1.86 12.46
C GLY A 114 2.15 -3.20 11.76
N ILE A 115 1.18 -3.27 10.86
CA ILE A 115 0.98 -4.42 9.98
C ILE A 115 0.60 -3.92 8.58
N VAL A 116 1.10 -4.62 7.56
CA VAL A 116 0.71 -4.38 6.16
C VAL A 116 0.24 -5.68 5.52
N THR A 117 -0.88 -5.62 4.81
CA THR A 117 -1.48 -6.76 4.11
C THR A 117 -1.40 -6.59 2.60
N ARG A 118 -1.61 -7.67 1.84
CA ARG A 118 -1.72 -7.60 0.36
C ARG A 118 -2.79 -6.59 -0.08
N ARG A 119 -3.91 -6.51 0.64
CA ARG A 119 -4.97 -5.53 0.35
C ARG A 119 -4.45 -4.09 0.48
N ASP A 120 -3.61 -3.82 1.48
CA ASP A 120 -3.02 -2.49 1.70
C ASP A 120 -2.05 -2.11 0.59
N LEU A 121 -1.28 -3.09 0.11
CA LEU A 121 -0.44 -2.92 -1.07
C LEU A 121 -1.25 -2.70 -2.34
N LEU A 122 -2.52 -3.14 -2.40
CA LEU A 122 -3.42 -2.88 -3.53
C LEU A 122 -4.18 -1.55 -3.39
N ARG A 123 -4.40 -1.04 -2.18
CA ARG A 123 -5.12 0.23 -1.94
C ARG A 123 -4.48 1.42 -2.67
N ILE A 124 -3.20 1.34 -2.98
CA ILE A 124 -2.52 2.34 -3.80
C ILE A 124 -3.06 2.47 -5.24
N PHE A 125 -3.69 1.41 -5.74
CA PHE A 125 -4.39 1.38 -7.04
C PHE A 125 -5.88 1.69 -6.89
N LEU A 126 -6.40 1.73 -5.66
CA LEU A 126 -7.79 2.07 -5.33
C LEU A 126 -7.96 3.54 -4.96
N ARG A 127 -6.98 4.40 -5.31
CA ARG A 127 -7.13 5.84 -5.13
C ARG A 127 -8.35 6.30 -5.92
N THR A 128 -9.14 7.14 -5.28
CA THR A 128 -10.26 7.74 -5.99
C THR A 128 -9.73 8.63 -7.09
N ASP A 129 -10.49 8.75 -8.17
CA ASP A 129 -10.19 9.66 -9.27
C ASP A 129 -9.99 11.11 -8.77
N GLY A 130 -10.70 11.50 -7.70
CA GLY A 130 -10.53 12.79 -7.02
C GLY A 130 -9.15 12.96 -6.40
N GLU A 131 -8.66 11.98 -5.63
CA GLU A 131 -7.33 12.05 -5.02
C GLU A 131 -6.21 12.09 -6.07
N ILE A 132 -6.34 11.31 -7.15
CA ILE A 132 -5.38 11.33 -8.27
C ILE A 132 -5.41 12.71 -8.92
N ARG A 133 -6.59 13.25 -9.20
CA ARG A 133 -6.77 14.57 -9.83
C ARG A 133 -6.10 15.67 -9.02
N ASP A 134 -6.37 15.71 -7.72
CA ASP A 134 -5.87 16.77 -6.84
C ASP A 134 -4.35 16.73 -6.74
N GLU A 135 -3.74 15.54 -6.68
CA GLU A 135 -2.28 15.42 -6.68
C GLU A 135 -1.65 15.80 -8.03
N VAL A 136 -2.27 15.44 -9.15
CA VAL A 136 -1.80 15.89 -10.48
C VAL A 136 -1.82 17.42 -10.56
N ILE A 137 -2.87 18.07 -10.05
CA ILE A 137 -2.95 19.52 -10.04
C ILE A 137 -1.84 20.12 -9.16
N ASP A 138 -1.69 19.65 -7.93
CA ASP A 138 -0.72 20.21 -6.99
C ASP A 138 0.73 19.94 -7.40
N GLU A 139 1.09 18.67 -7.63
CA GLU A 139 2.49 18.27 -7.86
C GLU A 139 2.96 18.57 -9.28
N VAL A 140 2.10 18.40 -10.28
CA VAL A 140 2.50 18.58 -11.68
C VAL A 140 2.22 20.01 -12.15
N MET A 141 0.98 20.48 -12.03
CA MET A 141 0.62 21.80 -12.60
C MET A 141 1.20 22.94 -11.77
N VAL A 142 0.99 22.93 -10.46
CA VAL A 142 1.41 24.04 -9.59
C VAL A 142 2.90 23.98 -9.28
N ARG A 143 3.40 22.85 -8.76
CA ARG A 143 4.79 22.77 -8.27
C ARG A 143 5.83 22.57 -9.36
N ALA A 144 5.58 21.68 -10.32
CA ALA A 144 6.56 21.37 -11.35
C ALA A 144 6.52 22.34 -12.54
N LEU A 145 5.32 22.71 -13.00
CA LEU A 145 5.13 23.55 -14.17
C LEU A 145 4.80 25.02 -13.84
N TRP A 146 4.59 25.36 -12.56
CA TRP A 146 4.33 26.73 -12.11
C TRP A 146 3.11 27.36 -12.80
N LEU A 147 2.13 26.53 -13.15
CA LEU A 147 0.89 26.92 -13.81
C LEU A 147 -0.19 27.24 -12.78
N THR A 148 -1.16 28.05 -13.20
CA THR A 148 -2.40 28.17 -12.45
C THR A 148 -3.22 26.90 -12.62
N PRO A 149 -3.91 26.39 -11.57
CA PRO A 149 -4.69 25.16 -11.62
C PRO A 149 -5.76 25.11 -12.72
N GLN A 150 -6.15 26.26 -13.26
CA GLN A 150 -7.21 26.40 -14.26
C GLN A 150 -6.70 26.41 -15.71
N THR A 151 -5.38 26.47 -15.91
CA THR A 151 -4.77 26.50 -17.26
C THR A 151 -4.96 25.18 -18.00
N VAL A 152 -4.92 24.08 -17.25
CA VAL A 152 -5.11 22.71 -17.75
C VAL A 152 -6.25 22.07 -16.98
N GLU A 153 -7.28 21.65 -17.71
CA GLU A 153 -8.32 20.77 -17.20
C GLU A 153 -7.71 19.38 -16.97
N VAL A 154 -7.86 18.89 -15.73
CA VAL A 154 -7.47 17.55 -15.32
C VAL A 154 -8.74 16.77 -14.96
N ALA A 155 -9.02 15.74 -15.75
CA ALA A 155 -10.09 14.77 -15.50
C ALA A 155 -9.47 13.39 -15.26
N VAL A 156 -10.05 12.61 -14.37
CA VAL A 156 -9.59 11.24 -14.07
C VAL A 156 -10.79 10.32 -14.06
N HIS A 157 -10.68 9.20 -14.76
CA HIS A 157 -11.68 8.14 -14.81
C HIS A 157 -11.00 6.78 -14.73
N ASP A 158 -11.29 6.00 -13.69
CA ASP A 158 -10.66 4.71 -13.42
C ASP A 158 -9.12 4.79 -13.46
N GLY A 159 -8.56 5.86 -12.87
CA GLY A 159 -7.12 6.13 -12.86
C GLY A 159 -6.51 6.58 -14.20
N VAL A 160 -7.31 6.75 -15.26
CA VAL A 160 -6.84 7.32 -16.53
C VAL A 160 -6.96 8.84 -16.48
N VAL A 161 -5.82 9.53 -16.49
CA VAL A 161 -5.77 10.99 -16.45
C VAL A 161 -5.88 11.57 -17.85
N THR A 162 -6.86 12.42 -18.08
CA THR A 162 -6.96 13.24 -19.29
C THR A 162 -6.51 14.65 -18.98
N LEU A 163 -5.46 15.10 -19.68
CA LEU A 163 -4.97 16.48 -19.63
C LEU A 163 -5.49 17.25 -20.85
N ARG A 164 -6.27 18.30 -20.63
CA ARG A 164 -6.83 19.13 -21.71
C ARG A 164 -6.57 20.60 -21.45
N GLY A 165 -6.15 21.34 -22.46
CA GLY A 165 -5.86 22.76 -22.30
C GLY A 165 -4.87 23.24 -23.34
N ARG A 166 -4.45 24.49 -23.18
CA ARG A 166 -3.43 25.10 -24.05
C ARG A 166 -2.24 25.50 -23.21
N LEU A 167 -1.06 25.08 -23.65
CA LEU A 167 0.21 25.51 -23.06
C LEU A 167 0.97 26.36 -24.08
N GLU A 168 1.73 27.33 -23.59
CA GLU A 168 2.55 28.19 -24.43
C GLU A 168 3.80 27.46 -24.95
N ASN A 169 4.33 26.57 -24.12
CA ASN A 169 5.57 25.85 -24.39
C ASN A 169 5.30 24.38 -24.71
N SER A 170 5.88 23.88 -25.81
CA SER A 170 5.78 22.47 -26.21
C SER A 170 6.54 21.54 -25.27
N ALA A 171 7.59 22.03 -24.58
CA ALA A 171 8.34 21.23 -23.62
C ALA A 171 7.46 20.88 -22.39
N ASP A 172 6.64 21.84 -21.95
CA ASP A 172 5.76 21.67 -20.79
C ASP A 172 4.70 20.59 -21.02
N VAL A 173 4.26 20.39 -22.26
CA VAL A 173 3.36 19.28 -22.63
C VAL A 173 4.02 17.93 -22.34
N GLY A 174 5.29 17.77 -22.72
CA GLY A 174 6.04 16.55 -22.48
C GLY A 174 6.28 16.30 -21.00
N ILE A 175 6.63 17.35 -20.25
CA ILE A 175 6.85 17.29 -18.80
C ILE A 175 5.55 16.93 -18.08
N ALA A 176 4.43 17.59 -18.41
CA ALA A 176 3.12 17.31 -17.83
C ALA A 176 2.76 15.82 -17.98
N VAL A 177 2.82 15.31 -19.20
CA VAL A 177 2.50 13.89 -19.47
C VAL A 177 3.46 12.95 -18.75
N SER A 178 4.76 13.23 -18.77
CA SER A 178 5.76 12.36 -18.13
C SER A 178 5.61 12.32 -16.61
N MET A 179 5.37 13.47 -15.97
CA MET A 179 5.23 13.56 -14.52
C MET A 179 3.89 13.01 -14.05
N THR A 180 2.79 13.26 -14.77
CA THR A 180 1.49 12.64 -14.46
C THR A 180 1.56 11.12 -14.48
N ARG A 181 2.31 10.51 -15.41
CA ARG A 181 2.53 9.04 -15.41
C ARG A 181 3.27 8.52 -14.18
N GLN A 182 3.98 9.38 -13.45
CA GLN A 182 4.68 9.03 -12.23
C GLN A 182 3.82 9.22 -10.99
N ILE A 183 2.63 9.83 -11.12
CA ILE A 183 1.69 9.98 -10.01
C ILE A 183 1.06 8.63 -9.69
N ASP A 184 1.01 8.38 -8.40
CA ASP A 184 0.49 7.16 -7.84
C ASP A 184 -1.02 7.02 -8.10
N GLY A 185 -1.44 5.86 -8.62
CA GLY A 185 -2.83 5.59 -9.03
C GLY A 185 -3.11 5.89 -10.51
N VAL A 186 -2.20 6.56 -11.21
CA VAL A 186 -2.33 6.79 -12.65
C VAL A 186 -2.00 5.51 -13.42
N VAL A 187 -3.01 4.96 -14.11
CA VAL A 187 -2.84 3.78 -14.99
C VAL A 187 -2.60 4.15 -16.44
N GLY A 188 -2.95 5.38 -16.83
CA GLY A 188 -2.77 5.88 -18.18
C GLY A 188 -2.91 7.40 -18.25
N VAL A 189 -2.35 8.00 -19.31
CA VAL A 189 -2.47 9.43 -19.56
C VAL A 189 -2.91 9.67 -21.00
N VAL A 190 -4.06 10.33 -21.17
CA VAL A 190 -4.58 10.81 -22.45
C VAL A 190 -4.19 12.29 -22.58
N ASN A 191 -3.27 12.56 -23.51
CA ASN A 191 -2.83 13.93 -23.79
C ASN A 191 -3.76 14.61 -24.82
N ARG A 192 -4.47 15.65 -24.40
CA ARG A 192 -5.23 16.57 -25.26
C ARG A 192 -4.75 18.02 -25.10
N LEU A 193 -3.51 18.21 -24.67
CA LEU A 193 -2.86 19.51 -24.60
C LEU A 193 -2.46 19.96 -26.01
N THR A 194 -2.77 21.21 -26.33
CA THR A 194 -2.35 21.85 -27.58
C THR A 194 -1.39 22.99 -27.29
N ASN A 195 -0.44 23.25 -28.20
CA ASN A 195 0.45 24.41 -28.09
C ASN A 195 -0.19 25.64 -28.78
N LEU A 196 -0.10 26.81 -28.15
CA LEU A 196 -0.54 28.10 -28.71
C LEU A 196 0.16 28.50 -30.04
N ARG A 197 1.33 27.94 -30.36
CA ARG A 197 2.10 28.25 -31.58
C ARG A 197 1.85 27.32 -32.77
N ALA A 198 0.97 26.34 -32.67
CA ALA A 198 0.54 25.56 -33.83
C ALA A 198 -0.48 26.38 -34.65
N GLY A 199 0.03 27.25 -35.54
CA GLY A 199 -0.79 27.92 -36.55
C GLY A 199 -1.51 26.90 -37.45
N PRO A 200 -2.62 27.29 -38.12
CA PRO A 200 -3.41 26.36 -38.91
C PRO A 200 -2.55 25.71 -40.02
N PRO A 201 -2.82 24.44 -40.39
CA PRO A 201 -2.11 23.81 -41.49
C PRO A 201 -2.33 24.63 -42.75
N LEU A 202 -1.24 25.04 -43.41
CA LEU A 202 -1.29 25.68 -44.71
C LEU A 202 -1.97 24.72 -45.68
N ARG A 203 -3.14 25.12 -46.20
CA ARG A 203 -3.81 24.42 -47.29
C ARG A 203 -2.95 24.58 -48.55
N GLY A 204 -2.36 23.48 -49.02
CA GLY A 204 -1.84 23.32 -50.37
C GLY A 204 -2.88 22.63 -51.25
#